data_AF-A0A8T3TQZ5-F1
#
_entry.id   AF-A0A8T3TQZ5-F1
#
_cell.length_a   1.000
_cell.length_b   1.000
_cell.length_c   1.000
_cell.angle_alpha   90.00
_cell.angle_beta   90.00
_cell.angle_gamma   90.00
#
_symmetry.space_group_name_H-M   'P 1'
#
loop_
_entity.id
_entity.type
_entity.pdbx_description
1 polymer ?
#
loop_
_entity_poly.entity_id
_entity_poly.type
_entity_poly.pdbx_seq_one_letter_code
_entity_poly.pdbx_strand_id
1 'polypeptide(L)'
;MLRADAALVPSQAMTDDDEADTILRWCALDAEHFVLRDRIRNLGLAPWREAAGDGARLRLAALRASLVRLSSAWTGGHPEAPRERRTAATRRRFSSGMGLSGSGARIGRSSATRGATAVPDLVVASGGAFAAVPAPIAALALLDALRRPGARTLLWDHARLLGPMGTLGEESDRRRLMADLLDDAFVPLASALVAGGLHHGRPATLRVTSPVGSSESSLAAGSLRTMDLPPGVTARVEIEARDPVMVGVRARHVAMDLTGGLAGMLVDGRETPLRLHERADRRRAQLDGWERGLWAGLEP
;
A
#
# COMPACT_ATOMS: atom_id res chain seq x y z
N MET A 1 -4.60 -14.68 15.31
CA MET A 1 -3.52 -14.74 16.32
C MET A 1 -3.02 -13.32 16.55
N LEU A 2 -3.21 -12.77 17.75
CA LEU A 2 -2.59 -11.49 18.14
C LEU A 2 -1.11 -11.75 18.46
N ARG A 3 -0.22 -10.94 17.90
CA ARG A 3 1.24 -11.03 18.09
C ARG A 3 1.73 -9.73 18.73
N ALA A 4 2.08 -9.79 20.01
CA ALA A 4 2.57 -8.62 20.74
C ALA A 4 3.90 -8.07 20.16
N ASP A 5 4.71 -8.96 19.59
CA ASP A 5 5.93 -8.64 18.83
C ASP A 5 5.64 -7.84 17.54
N ALA A 6 4.43 -7.90 17.01
CA ALA A 6 3.99 -7.12 15.86
C ALA A 6 3.26 -5.82 16.25
N ALA A 7 3.29 -5.41 17.53
CA ALA A 7 2.77 -4.11 17.96
C ALA A 7 3.48 -2.95 17.23
N LEU A 8 2.81 -1.79 17.17
CA LEU A 8 3.35 -0.57 16.55
C LEU A 8 4.74 -0.25 17.10
N VAL A 9 4.85 -0.27 18.44
CA VAL A 9 6.13 -0.30 19.15
C VAL A 9 6.10 -1.52 20.09
N PRO A 10 6.99 -2.51 19.92
CA PRO A 10 7.02 -3.70 20.76
C PRO A 10 7.58 -3.35 22.15
N SER A 11 7.16 -4.09 23.19
CA SER A 11 7.57 -3.80 24.57
C SER A 11 9.08 -3.85 24.78
N GLN A 12 9.79 -4.70 24.01
CA GLN A 12 11.25 -4.79 24.06
C GLN A 12 11.93 -3.48 23.67
N ALA A 13 11.39 -2.76 22.67
CA ALA A 13 11.91 -1.46 22.25
C ALA A 13 11.76 -0.36 23.33
N MET A 14 11.02 -0.61 24.43
CA MET A 14 10.97 0.31 25.57
C MET A 14 12.28 0.32 26.35
N THR A 15 12.97 -0.82 26.43
CA THR A 15 14.16 -1.00 27.29
C THR A 15 15.41 -1.35 26.50
N ASP A 16 15.26 -1.86 25.28
CA ASP A 16 16.35 -2.28 24.40
C ASP A 16 16.52 -1.28 23.24
N ASP A 17 17.71 -0.69 23.18
CA ASP A 17 18.09 0.28 22.16
C ASP A 17 18.21 -0.37 20.76
N ASP A 18 18.63 -1.64 20.67
CA ASP A 18 18.77 -2.33 19.39
C ASP A 18 17.40 -2.59 18.77
N GLU A 19 16.40 -2.92 19.59
CA GLU A 19 15.01 -3.07 19.15
C GLU A 19 14.39 -1.75 18.68
N ALA A 20 14.66 -0.65 19.39
CA ALA A 20 14.26 0.69 18.94
C ALA A 20 14.92 1.04 17.60
N ASP A 21 16.18 0.67 17.41
CA ASP A 21 16.91 0.93 16.17
C ASP A 21 16.33 0.18 14.97
N THR A 22 15.79 -1.03 15.16
CA THR A 22 15.09 -1.74 14.08
C THR A 22 13.94 -0.92 13.50
N ILE A 23 13.26 -0.13 14.34
CA ILE A 23 12.22 0.82 13.93
C ILE A 23 12.85 2.04 13.26
N LEU A 24 13.89 2.60 13.85
CA LEU A 24 14.58 3.77 13.29
C LEU A 24 15.28 3.50 11.95
N ARG A 25 15.52 2.24 11.57
CA ARG A 25 15.92 1.89 10.19
C ARG A 25 14.92 2.35 9.13
N TRP A 26 13.66 2.59 9.50
CA TRP A 26 12.60 3.12 8.64
C TRP A 26 12.35 4.62 8.78
N CYS A 27 13.16 5.32 9.59
CA CYS A 27 12.98 6.73 9.88
C CYS A 27 13.77 7.62 8.90
N ALA A 28 13.06 8.55 8.26
CA ALA A 28 13.63 9.56 7.38
C ALA A 28 14.01 10.87 8.11
N LEU A 29 13.72 10.98 9.42
CA LEU A 29 14.00 12.20 10.19
C LEU A 29 15.50 12.40 10.40
N ASP A 30 15.92 13.66 10.28
CA ASP A 30 17.27 14.10 10.60
C ASP A 30 17.31 14.67 12.02
N ALA A 31 17.59 13.79 12.99
CA ALA A 31 17.69 14.14 14.40
C ALA A 31 18.71 13.24 15.09
N GLU A 32 19.17 13.66 16.27
CA GLU A 32 20.07 12.86 17.09
C GLU A 32 19.45 11.52 17.45
N HIS A 33 20.27 10.47 17.41
CA HIS A 33 19.79 9.10 17.53
C HIS A 33 19.14 8.80 18.89
N PHE A 34 19.71 9.34 19.97
CA PHE A 34 19.14 9.22 21.31
C PHE A 34 17.76 9.88 21.42
N VAL A 35 17.60 11.07 20.81
CA VAL A 35 16.30 11.78 20.76
C VAL A 35 15.27 10.94 20.00
N LEU A 36 15.66 10.34 18.87
CA LEU A 36 14.77 9.48 18.10
C LEU A 36 14.34 8.23 18.89
N ARG A 37 15.25 7.59 19.62
CA ARG A 37 14.92 6.44 20.50
C ARG A 37 13.93 6.83 21.58
N ASP A 38 14.14 7.96 22.25
CA ASP A 38 13.21 8.47 23.26
C ASP A 38 11.83 8.77 22.66
N ARG A 39 11.78 9.38 21.47
CA ARG A 39 10.51 9.62 20.76
C ARG A 39 9.80 8.31 20.36
N ILE A 40 10.53 7.25 20.01
CA ILE A 40 9.94 5.92 19.78
C ILE A 40 9.32 5.34 21.05
N ARG A 41 10.01 5.49 22.19
CA ARG A 41 9.49 5.07 23.50
C ARG A 41 8.22 5.83 23.87
N ASN A 42 8.25 7.15 23.70
CA ASN A 42 7.09 8.01 23.90
C ASN A 42 5.92 7.64 22.97
N LEU A 43 6.20 7.24 21.73
CA LEU A 43 5.18 6.74 20.81
C LEU A 43 4.55 5.42 21.30
N GLY A 44 5.32 4.54 21.93
CA GLY A 44 4.81 3.32 22.57
C GLY A 44 3.86 3.60 23.74
N LEU A 45 4.11 4.68 24.49
CA LEU A 45 3.28 5.11 25.63
C LEU A 45 2.05 5.91 25.19
N ALA A 46 2.19 6.79 24.20
CA ALA A 46 1.13 7.67 23.71
C ALA A 46 1.09 7.68 22.16
N PRO A 47 0.53 6.63 21.52
CA PRO A 47 0.51 6.50 20.06
C PRO A 47 -0.15 7.66 19.29
N TRP A 48 -0.98 8.45 19.95
CA TRP A 48 -1.69 9.61 19.37
C TRP A 48 -0.93 10.95 19.51
N ARG A 49 0.19 10.99 20.25
CA ARG A 49 0.94 12.23 20.52
C ARG A 49 1.74 12.73 19.32
N GLU A 50 1.71 14.03 19.01
CA GLU A 50 2.37 14.61 17.82
C GLU A 50 1.84 14.03 16.50
N ALA A 51 0.52 14.09 16.27
CA ALA A 51 -0.14 13.46 15.11
C ALA A 51 0.34 13.95 13.73
N ALA A 52 1.00 15.11 13.66
CA ALA A 52 1.47 15.75 12.42
C ALA A 52 3.00 15.94 12.43
N GLY A 53 3.54 16.39 11.29
CA GLY A 53 4.97 16.68 11.12
C GLY A 53 5.85 15.48 11.42
N ASP A 54 6.90 15.68 12.21
CA ASP A 54 7.85 14.64 12.59
C ASP A 54 7.20 13.43 13.28
N GLY A 55 6.19 13.64 14.12
CA GLY A 55 5.54 12.54 14.81
C GLY A 55 4.76 11.64 13.84
N ALA A 56 4.22 12.18 12.74
CA ALA A 56 3.62 11.38 11.67
C ALA A 56 4.68 10.54 10.93
N ARG A 57 5.85 11.11 10.65
CA ARG A 57 6.99 10.39 10.04
C ARG A 57 7.51 9.28 10.96
N LEU A 58 7.57 9.52 12.26
CA LEU A 58 7.98 8.53 13.24
C LEU A 58 6.96 7.37 13.34
N ARG A 59 5.66 7.67 13.27
CA ARG A 59 4.61 6.64 13.17
C ARG A 59 4.70 5.83 11.90
N LEU A 60 4.98 6.45 10.77
CA LEU A 60 5.21 5.73 9.52
C LEU A 60 6.36 4.73 9.69
N ALA A 61 7.47 5.15 10.31
CA ALA A 61 8.59 4.26 10.60
C ALA A 61 8.18 3.07 11.50
N ALA A 62 7.47 3.36 12.59
CA ALA A 62 6.93 2.33 13.50
C ALA A 62 5.96 1.38 12.80
N LEU A 63 5.04 1.91 11.97
CA LEU A 63 4.04 1.14 11.22
C LEU A 63 4.70 0.24 10.18
N ARG A 64 5.69 0.73 9.44
CA ARG A 64 6.48 -0.10 8.50
C ARG A 64 7.19 -1.23 9.22
N ALA A 65 7.86 -0.93 10.33
CA ALA A 65 8.54 -1.93 11.13
C ALA A 65 7.57 -2.99 11.67
N SER A 66 6.40 -2.57 12.20
CA SER A 66 5.38 -3.48 12.73
C SER A 66 4.77 -4.37 11.65
N LEU A 67 4.48 -3.82 10.46
CA LEU A 67 3.93 -4.59 9.35
C LEU A 67 4.96 -5.57 8.77
N VAL A 68 6.25 -5.23 8.75
CA VAL A 68 7.31 -6.16 8.36
C VAL A 68 7.44 -7.32 9.35
N ARG A 69 7.35 -7.05 10.66
CA ARG A 69 7.30 -8.10 11.69
C ARG A 69 6.06 -8.98 11.52
N LEU A 70 4.90 -8.37 11.30
CA LEU A 70 3.63 -9.07 11.08
C LEU A 70 3.68 -9.96 9.83
N SER A 71 4.17 -9.43 8.71
CA SER A 71 4.30 -10.19 7.46
C SER A 71 5.27 -11.36 7.63
N SER A 72 6.43 -11.14 8.25
CA SER A 72 7.41 -12.20 8.52
C SER A 72 6.84 -13.31 9.40
N ALA A 73 6.08 -12.94 10.43
CA ALA A 73 5.40 -13.90 11.30
C ALA A 73 4.31 -14.68 10.55
N TRP A 74 3.56 -14.03 9.67
CA TRP A 74 2.51 -14.66 8.87
C TRP A 74 3.05 -15.65 7.85
N THR A 75 4.16 -15.31 7.18
CA THR A 75 4.75 -16.18 6.14
C THR A 75 5.76 -17.19 6.69
N GLY A 76 5.96 -17.27 8.00
CA GLY A 76 6.98 -18.13 8.61
C GLY A 76 8.41 -17.79 8.14
N GLY A 77 8.68 -16.52 7.85
CA GLY A 77 9.97 -16.05 7.33
C GLY A 77 10.28 -16.42 5.88
N HIS A 78 9.37 -17.10 5.16
CA HIS A 78 9.54 -17.46 3.76
C HIS A 78 8.83 -16.42 2.87
N PRO A 79 9.53 -15.74 1.93
CA PRO A 79 8.89 -14.72 1.09
C PRO A 79 7.83 -15.31 0.14
N GLU A 80 7.95 -16.62 -0.16
CA GLU A 80 7.02 -17.40 -0.96
C GLU A 80 6.30 -18.48 -0.11
N ALA A 81 5.11 -18.17 0.42
CA ALA A 81 4.14 -19.15 0.93
C ALA A 81 2.72 -18.54 0.99
N PRO A 82 1.64 -19.34 0.83
CA PRO A 82 1.30 -20.21 -0.29
C PRO A 82 0.44 -19.49 -1.34
N ARG A 83 0.57 -19.89 -2.62
CA ARG A 83 -0.25 -19.44 -3.77
C ARG A 83 -1.71 -19.94 -3.76
N GLU A 84 -2.17 -20.58 -2.70
CA GLU A 84 -3.49 -21.22 -2.68
C GLU A 84 -4.26 -20.90 -1.41
N ARG A 85 -5.12 -19.89 -1.53
CA ARG A 85 -6.57 -20.04 -1.34
C ARG A 85 -7.19 -19.00 -2.27
N ARG A 86 -7.45 -19.39 -3.52
CA ARG A 86 -8.52 -18.74 -4.29
C ARG A 86 -9.81 -19.08 -3.54
N THR A 87 -10.09 -18.36 -2.45
CA THR A 87 -11.49 -18.08 -2.11
C THR A 87 -12.06 -17.53 -3.40
N ALA A 88 -13.11 -18.17 -3.91
CA ALA A 88 -13.77 -17.74 -5.14
C ALA A 88 -13.93 -16.23 -5.05
N ALA A 89 -13.08 -15.51 -5.78
CA ALA A 89 -13.10 -14.07 -5.84
C ALA A 89 -14.41 -13.79 -6.54
N THR A 90 -15.45 -13.62 -5.74
CA THR A 90 -16.70 -13.07 -6.19
C THR A 90 -16.28 -11.75 -6.81
N ARG A 91 -16.25 -11.71 -8.15
CA ARG A 91 -16.08 -10.49 -8.92
C ARG A 91 -17.31 -9.62 -8.66
N ARG A 92 -17.43 -9.09 -7.45
CA ARG A 92 -18.15 -7.86 -7.28
C ARG A 92 -17.16 -6.81 -7.77
N ARG A 93 -17.49 -6.23 -8.93
CA ARG A 93 -17.16 -4.82 -9.11
C ARG A 93 -17.62 -4.17 -7.82
N PHE A 94 -16.74 -3.45 -7.13
CA PHE A 94 -17.20 -2.39 -6.24
C PHE A 94 -18.08 -1.53 -7.15
N SER A 95 -19.38 -1.78 -7.10
CA SER A 95 -20.37 -1.03 -7.85
C SER A 95 -20.32 0.33 -7.22
N SER A 96 -19.61 1.26 -7.85
CA SER A 96 -20.00 2.65 -8.01
C SER A 96 -21.22 3.05 -7.15
N GLY A 97 -21.00 3.13 -5.84
CA GLY A 97 -21.84 3.81 -4.86
C GLY A 97 -21.43 5.27 -4.70
N MET A 98 -20.34 5.68 -5.35
CA MET A 98 -20.08 7.09 -5.63
C MET A 98 -21.02 7.52 -6.76
N GLY A 99 -22.03 8.32 -6.39
CA GLY A 99 -23.17 8.65 -7.22
C GLY A 99 -22.82 9.05 -8.65
N LEU A 100 -23.25 8.21 -9.60
CA LEU A 100 -23.53 8.60 -10.97
C LEU A 100 -24.85 7.96 -11.40
N SER A 101 -25.94 8.69 -11.20
CA SER A 101 -27.05 8.63 -12.13
C SER A 101 -26.52 9.13 -13.48
N GLY A 102 -26.46 8.26 -14.49
CA GLY A 102 -25.90 8.64 -15.78
C GLY A 102 -25.77 7.50 -16.78
N SER A 103 -26.89 7.19 -17.44
CA SER A 103 -27.05 6.70 -18.82
C SER A 103 -26.00 5.76 -19.43
N GLY A 104 -26.47 4.58 -19.86
CA GLY A 104 -25.66 3.55 -20.48
C GLY A 104 -24.90 4.00 -21.73
N ALA A 105 -23.57 4.05 -21.61
CA ALA A 105 -22.68 4.03 -22.75
C ALA A 105 -22.28 2.57 -23.04
N ARG A 106 -22.78 2.04 -24.15
CA ARG A 106 -22.34 0.77 -24.73
C ARG A 106 -20.83 0.87 -24.99
N ILE A 107 -20.04 0.11 -24.23
CA ILE A 107 -18.62 -0.07 -24.49
C ILE A 107 -18.48 -0.81 -25.83
N GLY A 108 -18.09 -0.08 -26.87
CA GLY A 108 -17.67 -0.63 -28.13
C GLY A 108 -16.49 -1.58 -27.90
N ARG A 109 -16.55 -2.75 -28.54
CA ARG A 109 -15.46 -3.72 -28.58
C ARG A 109 -14.22 -3.04 -29.19
N SER A 110 -13.27 -2.61 -28.37
CA SER A 110 -11.95 -2.14 -28.83
C SER A 110 -11.05 -3.34 -29.10
N SER A 111 -10.33 -3.26 -30.22
CA SER A 111 -9.43 -4.28 -30.77
C SER A 111 -8.54 -4.94 -29.72
N ALA A 112 -8.48 -6.28 -29.78
CA ALA A 112 -7.65 -7.10 -28.91
C ALA A 112 -6.15 -6.80 -29.11
N THR A 113 -5.60 -5.91 -28.28
CA THR A 113 -4.15 -5.85 -28.07
C THR A 113 -3.75 -7.14 -27.34
N ARG A 114 -2.85 -7.94 -27.94
CA ARG A 114 -2.33 -9.18 -27.35
C ARG A 114 -1.42 -8.86 -26.15
N GLY A 115 -2.00 -8.45 -25.03
CA GLY A 115 -1.31 -8.18 -23.77
C GLY A 115 -1.78 -9.12 -22.66
N ALA A 116 -0.91 -9.43 -21.70
CA ALA A 116 -1.31 -10.20 -20.52
C ALA A 116 -2.23 -9.36 -19.64
N THR A 117 -3.27 -9.97 -19.07
CA THR A 117 -4.17 -9.28 -18.13
C THR A 117 -3.80 -9.64 -16.70
N ALA A 118 -3.55 -8.63 -15.86
CA ALA A 118 -3.38 -8.82 -14.42
C ALA A 118 -4.71 -8.51 -13.70
N VAL A 119 -4.99 -9.25 -12.63
CA VAL A 119 -6.13 -8.98 -11.75
C VAL A 119 -5.59 -8.40 -10.45
N PRO A 120 -6.08 -7.24 -9.99
CA PRO A 120 -5.64 -6.68 -8.71
C PRO A 120 -6.08 -7.54 -7.53
N ASP A 121 -5.17 -7.72 -6.55
CA ASP A 121 -5.50 -8.30 -5.25
C ASP A 121 -6.22 -7.27 -4.36
N LEU A 122 -6.98 -7.72 -3.36
CA LEU A 122 -7.56 -6.85 -2.34
C LEU A 122 -6.75 -6.93 -1.04
N VAL A 123 -6.39 -5.79 -0.49
CA VAL A 123 -5.76 -5.67 0.83
C VAL A 123 -6.60 -4.75 1.69
N VAL A 124 -6.99 -5.23 2.86
CA VAL A 124 -7.74 -4.43 3.83
C VAL A 124 -6.88 -4.24 5.08
N ALA A 125 -6.53 -2.98 5.35
CA ALA A 125 -5.88 -2.56 6.57
C ALA A 125 -6.94 -2.33 7.66
N SER A 126 -6.66 -2.72 8.91
CA SER A 126 -7.54 -2.42 10.05
C SER A 126 -6.71 -1.97 11.23
N GLY A 127 -7.33 -1.19 12.12
CA GLY A 127 -6.73 -0.68 13.34
C GLY A 127 -6.34 0.80 13.31
N GLY A 128 -6.09 1.35 14.51
CA GLY A 128 -5.89 2.78 14.71
C GLY A 128 -4.54 3.32 14.22
N ALA A 129 -3.55 2.47 13.96
CA ALA A 129 -2.24 2.91 13.48
C ALA A 129 -2.32 3.60 12.10
N PHE A 130 -3.28 3.20 11.26
CA PHE A 130 -3.52 3.80 9.95
C PHE A 130 -4.29 5.12 10.03
N ALA A 131 -5.06 5.35 11.11
CA ALA A 131 -5.81 6.60 11.32
C ALA A 131 -4.89 7.79 11.58
N ALA A 132 -3.68 7.53 12.06
CA ALA A 132 -2.74 8.53 12.53
C ALA A 132 -1.73 8.96 11.44
N VAL A 133 -1.92 8.53 10.19
CA VAL A 133 -1.09 8.93 9.05
C VAL A 133 -1.97 9.26 7.84
N PRO A 134 -1.51 10.16 6.94
CA PRO A 134 -2.23 10.45 5.69
C PRO A 134 -2.43 9.23 4.80
N ALA A 135 -3.46 9.22 3.95
CA ALA A 135 -3.79 8.07 3.10
C ALA A 135 -2.64 7.59 2.19
N PRO A 136 -1.86 8.47 1.51
CA PRO A 136 -0.72 8.03 0.70
C PRO A 136 0.36 7.32 1.53
N ILE A 137 0.50 7.74 2.79
CA ILE A 137 1.47 7.22 3.73
C ILE A 137 1.02 5.88 4.32
N ALA A 138 -0.27 5.73 4.62
CA ALA A 138 -0.87 4.44 4.97
C ALA A 138 -0.69 3.43 3.82
N ALA A 139 -0.97 3.85 2.58
CA ALA A 139 -0.81 3.02 1.39
C ALA A 139 0.67 2.59 1.19
N LEU A 140 1.61 3.52 1.36
CA LEU A 140 3.04 3.25 1.30
C LEU A 140 3.48 2.21 2.33
N ALA A 141 3.04 2.35 3.59
CA ALA A 141 3.37 1.40 4.65
C ALA A 141 2.90 -0.02 4.32
N LEU A 142 1.70 -0.15 3.73
CA LEU A 142 1.18 -1.44 3.25
C LEU A 142 2.04 -2.02 2.11
N LEU A 143 2.46 -1.21 1.15
CA LEU A 143 3.30 -1.67 0.04
C LEU A 143 4.68 -2.14 0.52
N ASP A 144 5.29 -1.39 1.43
CA ASP A 144 6.59 -1.72 2.02
C ASP A 144 6.55 -3.00 2.86
N ALA A 145 5.38 -3.40 3.35
CA ALA A 145 5.19 -4.64 4.07
C ALA A 145 4.91 -5.83 3.14
N LEU A 146 4.05 -5.65 2.15
CA LEU A 146 3.63 -6.73 1.24
C LEU A 146 4.72 -7.14 0.27
N ARG A 147 5.55 -6.19 -0.19
CA ARG A 147 6.75 -6.40 -1.03
C ARG A 147 6.61 -7.47 -2.11
N ARG A 148 5.57 -7.35 -2.94
CA ARG A 148 5.29 -8.32 -4.01
C ARG A 148 4.90 -7.59 -5.29
N PRO A 149 5.49 -7.94 -6.44
CA PRO A 149 5.04 -7.36 -7.70
C PRO A 149 3.60 -7.77 -8.01
N GLY A 150 2.81 -6.84 -8.53
CA GLY A 150 1.38 -7.03 -8.74
C GLY A 150 0.59 -5.75 -8.50
N ALA A 151 -0.68 -5.80 -8.84
CA ALA A 151 -1.62 -4.72 -8.61
C ALA A 151 -2.51 -4.99 -7.42
N ARG A 152 -2.92 -3.95 -6.70
CA ARG A 152 -3.71 -4.06 -5.47
C ARG A 152 -4.73 -2.94 -5.35
N THR A 153 -5.89 -3.28 -4.83
CA THR A 153 -6.82 -2.32 -4.21
C THR A 153 -6.53 -2.30 -2.71
N LEU A 154 -6.26 -1.13 -2.15
CA LEU A 154 -5.97 -0.93 -0.74
C LEU A 154 -7.16 -0.25 -0.07
N LEU A 155 -7.76 -0.91 0.91
CA LEU A 155 -8.85 -0.39 1.71
C LEU A 155 -8.43 -0.24 3.17
N TRP A 156 -9.10 0.65 3.89
CA TRP A 156 -8.95 0.81 5.34
C TRP A 156 -10.29 0.64 6.05
N ASP A 157 -10.33 -0.33 6.96
CA ASP A 157 -11.38 -0.54 7.97
C ASP A 157 -11.27 0.52 9.06
N HIS A 158 -11.70 1.73 8.73
CA HIS A 158 -11.66 2.87 9.65
C HIS A 158 -12.65 2.72 10.81
N ALA A 159 -13.77 2.02 10.58
CA ALA A 159 -14.79 1.71 11.57
C ALA A 159 -14.41 0.53 12.50
N ARG A 160 -13.30 -0.17 12.20
CA ARG A 160 -12.76 -1.33 12.96
C ARG A 160 -13.76 -2.47 13.11
N LEU A 161 -14.57 -2.67 12.08
CA LEU A 161 -15.67 -3.63 12.10
C LEU A 161 -15.20 -5.05 11.80
N LEU A 162 -14.03 -5.24 11.17
CA LEU A 162 -13.52 -6.58 10.83
C LEU A 162 -13.30 -7.47 12.05
N GLY A 163 -12.79 -6.90 13.15
CA GLY A 163 -12.57 -7.62 14.41
C GLY A 163 -13.88 -8.16 15.00
N PRO A 164 -14.85 -7.29 15.33
CA PRO A 164 -16.17 -7.70 15.79
C PRO A 164 -16.91 -8.64 14.81
N MET A 165 -16.90 -8.36 13.51
CA MET A 165 -17.52 -9.25 12.50
C MET A 165 -16.93 -10.67 12.52
N GLY A 166 -15.62 -10.80 12.76
CA GLY A 166 -14.97 -12.10 12.87
C GLY A 166 -15.44 -12.95 14.05
N THR A 167 -16.11 -12.36 15.05
CA THR A 167 -16.64 -13.09 16.21
C THR A 167 -18.00 -13.75 15.95
N LEU A 168 -18.69 -13.35 14.89
CA LEU A 168 -19.95 -13.99 14.49
C LEU A 168 -19.67 -15.44 14.09
N GLY A 169 -20.40 -16.40 14.69
CA GLY A 169 -20.21 -17.83 14.41
C GLY A 169 -20.63 -18.20 12.98
N GLU A 170 -21.76 -17.65 12.53
CA GLU A 170 -22.36 -17.96 11.23
C GLU A 170 -21.73 -17.18 10.08
N GLU A 171 -21.29 -17.90 9.07
CA GLU A 171 -20.66 -17.33 7.88
C GLU A 171 -21.66 -16.55 7.02
N SER A 172 -22.94 -16.93 6.99
CA SER A 172 -24.00 -16.18 6.31
C SER A 172 -24.16 -14.79 6.89
N ASP A 173 -24.08 -14.65 8.22
CA ASP A 173 -24.24 -13.38 8.92
C ASP A 173 -23.04 -12.48 8.67
N ARG A 174 -21.82 -13.04 8.70
CA ARG A 174 -20.59 -12.32 8.30
C ARG A 174 -20.70 -11.77 6.89
N ARG A 175 -21.15 -12.58 5.92
CA ARG A 175 -21.29 -12.14 4.53
C ARG A 175 -22.37 -11.10 4.34
N ARG A 176 -23.51 -11.23 5.03
CA ARG A 176 -24.60 -10.26 4.98
C ARG A 176 -24.13 -8.92 5.52
N LEU A 177 -23.53 -8.91 6.70
CA LEU A 177 -23.02 -7.68 7.30
C LEU A 177 -21.92 -7.03 6.44
N MET A 178 -21.01 -7.84 5.89
CA MET A 178 -20.00 -7.36 4.96
C MET A 178 -20.61 -6.71 3.72
N ALA A 179 -21.67 -7.30 3.14
CA ALA A 179 -22.33 -6.75 1.96
C ALA A 179 -23.09 -5.45 2.28
N ASP A 180 -23.71 -5.37 3.46
CA ASP A 180 -24.50 -4.21 3.89
C ASP A 180 -23.60 -3.03 4.29
N LEU A 181 -22.42 -3.29 4.87
CA LEU A 181 -21.52 -2.25 5.37
C LEU A 181 -20.34 -1.95 4.44
N LEU A 182 -20.20 -2.63 3.30
CA LEU A 182 -19.00 -2.53 2.46
C LEU A 182 -18.64 -1.08 2.09
N ASP A 183 -19.64 -0.32 1.65
CA ASP A 183 -19.44 1.03 1.12
C ASP A 183 -19.24 2.06 2.26
N ASP A 184 -19.72 1.76 3.46
CA ASP A 184 -19.67 2.65 4.63
C ASP A 184 -18.55 2.31 5.61
N ALA A 185 -18.05 1.06 5.62
CA ALA A 185 -17.04 0.59 6.58
C ALA A 185 -15.61 0.76 6.08
N PHE A 186 -15.41 0.76 4.76
CA PHE A 186 -14.09 0.74 4.15
C PHE A 186 -13.80 2.01 3.38
N VAL A 187 -12.74 2.70 3.79
CA VAL A 187 -12.22 3.85 3.05
C VAL A 187 -11.28 3.34 1.95
N PRO A 188 -11.51 3.66 0.67
CA PRO A 188 -10.57 3.33 -0.38
C PRO A 188 -9.31 4.19 -0.26
N LEU A 189 -8.20 3.60 0.21
CA LEU A 189 -6.94 4.31 0.37
C LEU A 189 -6.30 4.61 -0.99
N ALA A 190 -6.11 3.58 -1.81
CA ALA A 190 -5.46 3.71 -3.11
C ALA A 190 -5.66 2.45 -3.97
N SER A 191 -5.41 2.58 -5.27
CA SER A 191 -4.87 1.46 -6.03
C SER A 191 -3.34 1.51 -6.00
N ALA A 192 -2.68 0.37 -6.06
CA ALA A 192 -1.23 0.29 -6.11
C ALA A 192 -0.76 -0.67 -7.20
N LEU A 193 0.27 -0.25 -7.92
CA LEU A 193 0.92 -0.99 -8.98
C LEU A 193 2.39 -1.19 -8.63
N VAL A 194 2.78 -2.41 -8.29
CA VAL A 194 4.18 -2.76 -8.00
C VAL A 194 4.77 -3.53 -9.18
N ALA A 195 5.77 -2.97 -9.84
CA ALA A 195 6.44 -3.57 -10.99
C ALA A 195 7.80 -4.15 -10.60
N GLY A 196 7.93 -5.47 -10.74
CA GLY A 196 9.18 -6.19 -10.54
C GLY A 196 9.95 -6.39 -11.85
N GLY A 197 11.27 -6.53 -11.74
CA GLY A 197 12.13 -6.84 -12.91
C GLY A 197 12.44 -5.65 -13.81
N LEU A 198 12.27 -4.42 -13.32
CA LEU A 198 12.76 -3.22 -14.00
C LEU A 198 14.28 -3.11 -13.86
N HIS A 199 14.95 -2.58 -14.91
CA HIS A 199 16.39 -2.39 -14.93
C HIS A 199 16.73 -0.89 -15.07
N HIS A 200 17.81 -0.45 -14.41
CA HIS A 200 18.31 0.91 -14.55
C HIS A 200 18.64 1.23 -16.03
N GLY A 201 18.26 2.43 -16.48
CA GLY A 201 18.41 2.86 -17.87
C GLY A 201 17.47 2.18 -18.87
N ARG A 202 16.58 1.27 -18.43
CA ARG A 202 15.59 0.59 -19.27
C ARG A 202 14.18 0.74 -18.68
N PRO A 203 13.62 1.97 -18.67
CA PRO A 203 12.28 2.16 -18.14
C PRO A 203 11.22 1.47 -19.00
N ALA A 204 10.11 1.11 -18.37
CA ALA A 204 8.88 0.74 -19.07
C ALA A 204 8.04 1.99 -19.35
N THR A 205 7.18 1.94 -20.37
CA THR A 205 6.15 2.94 -20.61
C THR A 205 4.90 2.57 -19.82
N LEU A 206 4.38 3.51 -19.03
CA LEU A 206 3.13 3.38 -18.29
C LEU A 206 2.09 4.32 -18.91
N ARG A 207 0.99 3.74 -19.40
CA ARG A 207 -0.19 4.47 -19.88
C ARG A 207 -1.35 4.29 -18.92
N VAL A 208 -2.01 5.39 -18.60
CA VAL A 208 -3.19 5.41 -17.74
C VAL A 208 -4.29 6.14 -18.47
N THR A 209 -5.37 5.45 -18.79
CA THR A 209 -6.51 6.00 -19.52
C THR A 209 -7.76 5.90 -18.65
N SER A 210 -8.40 7.02 -18.39
CA SER A 210 -9.57 7.12 -17.52
C SER A 210 -10.62 8.08 -18.10
N PRO A 211 -11.85 8.11 -17.56
CA PRO A 211 -12.84 9.11 -17.95
C PRO A 211 -12.40 10.57 -17.73
N VAL A 212 -11.46 10.82 -16.79
CA VAL A 212 -10.96 12.17 -16.49
C VAL A 212 -9.76 12.57 -17.36
N GLY A 213 -9.21 11.64 -18.14
CA GLY A 213 -8.09 11.91 -19.06
C GLY A 213 -7.17 10.71 -19.26
N SER A 214 -6.19 10.90 -20.15
CA SER A 214 -5.11 9.94 -20.42
C SER A 214 -3.75 10.54 -20.10
N SER A 215 -2.85 9.74 -19.53
CA SER A 215 -1.45 10.11 -19.33
C SER A 215 -0.52 8.98 -19.77
N GLU A 216 0.66 9.36 -20.26
CA GLU A 216 1.76 8.46 -20.56
C GLU A 216 3.00 8.92 -19.79
N SER A 217 3.69 8.00 -19.14
CA SER A 217 4.86 8.32 -18.32
C SER A 217 5.88 7.18 -18.31
N SER A 218 7.12 7.51 -17.97
CA SER A 218 8.18 6.52 -17.79
C SER A 218 8.10 5.85 -16.41
N LEU A 219 8.18 4.52 -16.37
CA LEU A 219 8.27 3.71 -15.17
C LEU A 219 9.69 3.17 -15.02
N ALA A 220 10.49 3.85 -14.21
CA ALA A 220 11.91 3.53 -14.02
C ALA A 220 12.14 2.64 -12.79
N ALA A 221 13.20 1.83 -12.86
CA ALA A 221 13.69 1.09 -11.69
C ALA A 221 14.05 2.04 -10.55
N GLY A 222 13.61 1.71 -9.33
CA GLY A 222 13.83 2.52 -8.13
C GLY A 222 12.83 3.67 -7.93
N SER A 223 11.90 3.89 -8.87
CA SER A 223 10.92 4.99 -8.76
C SER A 223 9.74 4.63 -7.86
N LEU A 224 9.22 5.63 -7.16
CA LEU A 224 7.96 5.58 -6.41
C LEU A 224 7.24 6.91 -6.64
N ARG A 225 5.96 6.85 -6.99
CA ARG A 225 5.15 8.07 -7.19
C ARG A 225 3.67 7.80 -6.98
N THR A 226 2.92 8.87 -6.74
CA THR A 226 1.47 8.89 -6.90
C THR A 226 1.10 9.37 -8.30
N MET A 227 -0.02 8.87 -8.80
CA MET A 227 -0.71 9.37 -9.97
C MET A 227 -2.11 9.79 -9.55
N ASP A 228 -2.54 10.95 -10.04
CA ASP A 228 -3.88 11.43 -9.78
C ASP A 228 -4.90 10.51 -10.46
N LEU A 229 -5.71 9.88 -9.63
CA LEU A 229 -6.81 9.03 -10.03
C LEU A 229 -7.87 9.17 -8.94
N PRO A 230 -8.85 10.05 -9.10
CA PRO A 230 -9.78 10.39 -8.02
C PRO A 230 -10.53 9.16 -7.47
N PRO A 231 -10.98 9.20 -6.20
CA PRO A 231 -11.77 8.13 -5.62
C PRO A 231 -12.93 7.70 -6.55
N GLY A 232 -13.12 6.40 -6.73
CA GLY A 232 -14.20 5.84 -7.55
C GLY A 232 -13.99 5.93 -9.07
N VAL A 233 -12.98 6.64 -9.56
CA VAL A 233 -12.64 6.68 -10.98
C VAL A 233 -11.82 5.44 -11.35
N THR A 234 -12.33 4.65 -12.29
CA THR A 234 -11.60 3.50 -12.84
C THR A 234 -10.79 3.92 -14.07
N ALA A 235 -9.51 3.54 -14.10
CA ALA A 235 -8.61 3.71 -15.23
C ALA A 235 -8.14 2.36 -15.78
N ARG A 236 -7.99 2.30 -17.11
CA ARG A 236 -7.23 1.26 -17.79
C ARG A 236 -5.75 1.62 -17.69
N VAL A 237 -4.98 0.74 -17.08
CA VAL A 237 -3.54 0.89 -16.89
C VAL A 237 -2.81 -0.13 -17.74
N GLU A 238 -1.87 0.35 -18.56
CA GLU A 238 -1.06 -0.48 -19.44
C GLU A 238 0.43 -0.21 -19.22
N ILE A 239 1.21 -1.29 -19.19
CA ILE A 239 2.66 -1.24 -19.04
C ILE A 239 3.27 -1.93 -20.25
N GLU A 240 4.12 -1.20 -20.96
CA GLU A 240 4.88 -1.72 -22.10
C GLU A 240 6.38 -1.62 -21.80
N ALA A 241 7.08 -2.74 -21.81
CA ALA A 241 8.48 -2.83 -21.44
C ALA A 241 9.28 -3.59 -22.51
N ARG A 242 10.54 -3.19 -22.70
CA ARG A 242 11.47 -3.90 -23.60
C ARG A 242 11.76 -5.32 -23.10
N ASP A 243 12.02 -5.43 -21.80
CA ASP A 243 12.27 -6.69 -21.09
C ASP A 243 11.01 -7.08 -20.28
N PRO A 244 10.69 -8.38 -20.10
CA PRO A 244 9.49 -8.78 -19.37
C PRO A 244 9.51 -8.31 -17.91
N VAL A 245 8.48 -7.55 -17.52
CA VAL A 245 8.25 -7.10 -16.14
C VAL A 245 7.29 -8.06 -15.43
N MET A 246 7.36 -8.10 -14.11
CA MET A 246 6.43 -8.86 -13.27
C MET A 246 5.41 -7.93 -12.65
N VAL A 247 4.13 -8.13 -12.98
CA VAL A 247 2.99 -7.46 -12.34
C VAL A 247 1.85 -8.47 -12.21
N GLY A 248 1.95 -9.38 -11.22
CA GLY A 248 1.09 -10.56 -11.08
C GLY A 248 1.31 -11.62 -12.18
N VAL A 249 1.64 -11.19 -13.39
CA VAL A 249 2.04 -11.97 -14.56
C VAL A 249 3.37 -11.42 -15.10
N ARG A 250 4.18 -12.30 -15.71
CA ARG A 250 5.44 -11.91 -16.36
C ARG A 250 5.21 -11.69 -17.84
N ALA A 251 5.25 -10.44 -18.31
CA ALA A 251 5.06 -10.12 -19.72
C ALA A 251 5.73 -8.79 -20.10
N ARG A 252 5.86 -8.55 -21.42
CA ARG A 252 6.33 -7.26 -21.97
C ARG A 252 5.21 -6.23 -22.09
N HIS A 253 3.98 -6.68 -22.28
CA HIS A 253 2.78 -5.84 -22.25
C HIS A 253 1.79 -6.41 -21.24
N VAL A 254 1.47 -5.63 -20.22
CA VAL A 254 0.49 -5.98 -19.18
C VAL A 254 -0.56 -4.89 -19.11
N ALA A 255 -1.83 -5.28 -19.03
CA ALA A 255 -2.93 -4.35 -18.88
C ALA A 255 -3.89 -4.78 -17.76
N MET A 256 -4.46 -3.81 -17.05
CA MET A 256 -5.39 -4.04 -15.93
C MET A 256 -6.27 -2.81 -15.68
N ASP A 257 -7.35 -3.00 -14.92
CA ASP A 257 -8.22 -1.90 -14.50
C ASP A 257 -7.96 -1.61 -13.02
N LEU A 258 -7.69 -0.34 -12.70
CA LEU A 258 -7.43 0.13 -11.33
C LEU A 258 -8.41 1.26 -10.99
N THR A 259 -8.85 1.33 -9.74
CA THR A 259 -9.79 2.36 -9.27
C THR A 259 -9.12 3.25 -8.24
N GLY A 260 -9.26 4.55 -8.40
CA GLY A 260 -8.70 5.54 -7.49
C GLY A 260 -9.23 5.42 -6.06
N GLY A 261 -8.38 5.78 -5.10
CA GLY A 261 -8.74 6.00 -3.70
C GLY A 261 -8.31 7.39 -3.24
N LEU A 262 -8.33 7.65 -1.94
CA LEU A 262 -7.93 8.93 -1.34
C LEU A 262 -6.51 9.38 -1.70
N ALA A 263 -5.60 8.43 -1.92
CA ALA A 263 -4.22 8.66 -2.35
C ALA A 263 -4.01 8.49 -3.86
N GLY A 264 -5.10 8.34 -4.63
CA GLY A 264 -5.06 8.06 -6.05
C GLY A 264 -4.53 6.67 -6.38
N MET A 265 -3.56 6.61 -7.30
CA MET A 265 -2.84 5.39 -7.66
C MET A 265 -1.35 5.50 -7.32
N LEU A 266 -0.83 4.58 -6.51
CA LEU A 266 0.60 4.47 -6.25
C LEU A 266 1.26 3.59 -7.33
N VAL A 267 2.38 4.05 -7.87
CA VAL A 267 3.20 3.31 -8.83
C VAL A 267 4.58 3.12 -8.23
N ASP A 268 4.95 1.86 -8.06
CA ASP A 268 6.16 1.43 -7.37
C ASP A 268 7.02 0.57 -8.31
N GLY A 269 8.14 1.14 -8.75
CA GLY A 269 9.20 0.47 -9.50
C GLY A 269 10.42 0.16 -8.65
N ARG A 270 10.33 0.28 -7.31
CA ARG A 270 11.44 -0.05 -6.40
C ARG A 270 11.72 -1.54 -6.41
N GLU A 271 12.94 -1.88 -6.00
CA GLU A 271 13.36 -3.28 -5.92
C GLU A 271 12.44 -4.08 -5.00
N THR A 272 12.13 -5.30 -5.41
CA THR A 272 11.36 -6.25 -4.62
C THR A 272 12.18 -7.53 -4.45
N PRO A 273 12.66 -7.86 -3.23
CA PRO A 273 12.43 -7.16 -1.96
C PRO A 273 13.16 -5.82 -1.87
N LEU A 274 12.61 -4.90 -1.08
CA LEU A 274 13.16 -3.56 -0.87
C LEU A 274 14.55 -3.64 -0.22
N ARG A 275 15.55 -3.00 -0.84
CA ARG A 275 16.91 -2.88 -0.32
C ARG A 275 17.13 -1.48 0.27
N LEU A 276 17.23 -1.43 1.60
CA LEU A 276 17.61 -0.22 2.32
C LEU A 276 19.13 -0.11 2.42
N HIS A 277 19.65 1.10 2.29
CA HIS A 277 21.08 1.34 2.41
C HIS A 277 21.58 1.04 3.85
N GLU A 278 22.80 0.49 4.00
CA GLU A 278 23.35 0.16 5.33
C GLU A 278 23.79 1.41 6.12
N ARG A 279 24.45 2.37 5.46
CA ARG A 279 24.84 3.65 6.06
C ARG A 279 23.61 4.50 6.39
N ALA A 280 23.53 4.98 7.64
CA ALA A 280 22.37 5.69 8.17
C ALA A 280 21.96 6.91 7.33
N ASP A 281 22.89 7.80 7.00
CA ASP A 281 22.56 9.04 6.25
C ASP A 281 22.08 8.74 4.83
N ARG A 282 22.67 7.74 4.17
CA ARG A 282 22.24 7.30 2.83
C ARG A 282 20.87 6.64 2.87
N ARG A 283 20.57 5.88 3.91
CA ARG A 283 19.25 5.27 4.12
C ARG A 283 18.20 6.34 4.40
N ARG A 284 18.52 7.32 5.25
CA ARG A 284 17.65 8.47 5.55
C ARG A 284 17.31 9.23 4.27
N ALA A 285 18.32 9.60 3.48
CA ALA A 285 18.13 10.28 2.20
C ALA A 285 17.32 9.44 1.19
N GLN A 286 17.52 8.11 1.17
CA GLN A 286 16.75 7.20 0.34
C GLN A 286 15.27 7.17 0.73
N LEU A 287 14.97 7.05 2.03
CA LEU A 287 13.60 7.05 2.56
C LEU A 287 12.92 8.40 2.34
N ASP A 288 13.60 9.50 2.67
CA ASP A 288 13.07 10.85 2.45
C ASP A 288 12.77 11.09 0.96
N GLY A 289 13.64 10.63 0.05
CA GLY A 289 13.40 10.71 -1.39
C GLY A 289 12.14 9.98 -1.87
N TRP A 290 11.81 8.85 -1.26
CA TRP A 290 10.56 8.11 -1.55
C TRP A 290 9.33 8.76 -0.92
N GLU A 291 9.49 9.34 0.25
CA GLU A 291 8.40 9.89 1.06
C GLU A 291 8.01 11.31 0.66
N ARG A 292 8.95 12.14 0.19
CA ARG A 292 8.77 13.58 -0.02
C ARG A 292 7.55 13.93 -0.88
N GLY A 293 7.35 13.23 -1.99
CA GLY A 293 6.20 13.45 -2.87
C GLY A 293 4.86 12.99 -2.29
N LEU A 294 4.89 12.12 -1.28
CA LEU A 294 3.70 11.56 -0.63
C LEU A 294 3.27 12.37 0.59
N TRP A 295 4.18 13.16 1.16
CA TRP A 295 3.88 14.17 2.18
C TRP A 295 3.47 15.52 1.58
N ALA A 296 3.72 15.75 0.29
CA ALA A 296 3.37 17.00 -0.39
C ALA A 296 1.84 17.24 -0.36
N GLY A 297 1.44 18.45 0.06
CA GLY A 297 0.02 18.81 0.26
C GLY A 297 -0.56 18.41 1.62
N LEU A 298 0.26 17.87 2.53
CA LEU A 298 -0.12 17.45 3.88
C LEU A 298 0.68 18.19 4.97
N GLU A 299 1.52 19.14 4.58
CA GLU A 299 2.12 20.08 5.54
C GLU A 299 1.06 21.12 5.96
N PRO A 300 0.99 21.45 7.26
CA PRO A 300 -0.03 22.35 7.81
C PRO A 300 0.05 23.78 7.27
#